data_AF-A0A5D2PC25-F1
#
_entry.id   AF-A0A5D2PC25-F1
#
_cell.length_a   1.000
_cell.length_b   1.000
_cell.length_c   1.000
_cell.angle_alpha   90.00
_cell.angle_beta   90.00
_cell.angle_gamma   90.00
#
_symmetry.space_group_name_H-M   'P 1'
#
loop_
_entity.id
_entity.type
_entity.pdbx_description
1 polymer ?
#
loop_
_entity_poly.entity_id
_entity_poly.type
_entity_poly.pdbx_seq_one_letter_code
_entity_poly.pdbx_strand_id
1 'polypeptide(L)'
;MATLSHDLTIEILRGLSVKDLLRFKCVSKLWCFSIDDPYFIKLHLSHSVKTNTNYSLILRRWGPIKILGSCNGLLALIDDKDRIFLWNPSTRKSQVLPSTEIDFSSTSISSAPSTYYGFGYEPISDDYKLVRMVQSHGNNDEYFHSEAKVYSLRSNCWRRIKDVCFYLKFNREFGFLANNALHWMVFKTPQSDNRNLVGFDLGSEEFRFVELPDFCLDKLFWEINNVVVDVWIMKEYGVKQSWIKSISWNEPHNISDTPVAVPLAFSKNGNKVLFNIAYKWCNLVKRGGKFVWYDLGSRRVENVGIRDIPTSFDVELYVDSLVPLNSNAPQ
;
A
#
# COMPACT_ATOMS: atom_id res chain seq x y z
N MET A 1 48.64 -13.05 0.48
CA MET A 1 47.32 -13.36 1.10
C MET A 1 46.34 -13.60 -0.02
N ALA A 2 45.52 -14.66 0.06
CA ALA A 2 44.42 -14.85 -0.88
C ALA A 2 43.33 -13.82 -0.57
N THR A 3 42.86 -13.11 -1.60
CA THR A 3 41.77 -12.13 -1.50
C THR A 3 40.49 -12.76 -2.02
N LEU A 4 39.37 -12.56 -1.32
CA LEU A 4 38.06 -12.93 -1.81
C LEU A 4 37.77 -12.15 -3.11
N SER A 5 37.16 -12.79 -4.11
CA SER A 5 36.78 -12.08 -5.34
C SER A 5 35.67 -11.05 -5.06
N HIS A 6 35.57 -10.05 -5.93
CA HIS A 6 34.51 -9.04 -5.83
C HIS A 6 33.12 -9.68 -5.92
N ASP A 7 32.92 -10.62 -6.84
CA ASP A 7 31.63 -11.32 -7.03
C ASP A 7 31.20 -12.09 -5.78
N LEU A 8 32.12 -12.82 -5.14
CA LEU A 8 31.84 -13.51 -3.89
C LEU A 8 31.51 -12.52 -2.75
N THR A 9 32.15 -11.36 -2.75
CA THR A 9 31.83 -10.29 -1.80
C THR A 9 30.40 -9.78 -2.01
N ILE A 10 30.00 -9.51 -3.25
CA ILE A 10 28.65 -9.07 -3.60
C ILE A 10 27.60 -10.12 -3.17
N GLU A 11 27.86 -11.39 -3.41
CA GLU A 11 26.97 -12.49 -3.01
C GLU A 11 26.81 -12.58 -1.48
N ILE A 12 27.89 -12.38 -0.71
CA ILE A 12 27.82 -12.32 0.75
C ILE A 12 27.00 -11.10 1.20
N LEU A 13 27.33 -9.91 0.68
CA LEU A 13 26.63 -8.66 1.04
C LEU A 13 25.14 -8.72 0.69
N ARG A 14 24.78 -9.35 -0.44
CA ARG A 14 23.39 -9.51 -0.87
C ARG A 14 22.51 -10.24 0.15
N GLY A 15 23.08 -11.16 0.92
CA GLY A 15 22.37 -11.92 1.95
C GLY A 15 22.22 -11.19 3.30
N LEU A 16 22.81 -10.01 3.46
CA LEU A 16 22.79 -9.29 4.73
C LEU A 16 21.57 -8.39 4.88
N SER A 17 21.26 -8.03 6.12
CA SER A 17 20.22 -7.04 6.40
C SER A 17 20.67 -5.64 5.96
N VAL A 18 19.71 -4.77 5.61
CA VAL A 18 20.03 -3.37 5.26
C VAL A 18 20.75 -2.65 6.40
N LYS A 19 20.38 -2.96 7.65
CA LYS A 19 21.04 -2.42 8.84
C LYS A 19 22.52 -2.81 8.92
N ASP A 20 22.84 -4.05 8.60
CA ASP A 20 24.23 -4.53 8.61
C ASP A 20 25.01 -3.96 7.43
N LEU A 21 24.39 -3.87 6.24
CA LEU A 21 24.99 -3.20 5.08
C LEU A 21 25.37 -1.75 5.38
N LEU A 22 24.48 -0.98 6.00
CA LEU A 22 24.76 0.39 6.41
C LEU A 22 25.94 0.50 7.39
N ARG A 23 26.11 -0.49 8.28
CA ARG A 23 27.28 -0.58 9.18
C ARG A 23 28.53 -0.96 8.40
N PHE A 24 28.43 -1.88 7.45
CA PHE A 24 29.55 -2.44 6.71
C PHE A 24 30.18 -1.47 5.70
N LYS A 25 29.49 -0.37 5.38
CA LYS A 25 30.10 0.76 4.66
C LYS A 25 31.38 1.30 5.30
N CYS A 26 31.56 1.18 6.62
CA CYS A 26 32.79 1.63 7.28
C CYS A 26 33.95 0.63 7.24
N VAL A 27 33.74 -0.60 6.75
CA VAL A 27 34.75 -1.68 6.75
C VAL A 27 35.85 -1.40 5.73
N SER A 28 35.49 -0.98 4.51
CA SER A 28 36.46 -0.60 3.49
C SER A 28 35.84 0.32 2.44
N LYS A 29 36.68 1.09 1.73
CA LYS A 29 36.25 1.95 0.61
C LYS A 29 35.58 1.14 -0.51
N LEU A 30 36.09 -0.07 -0.79
CA LEU A 30 35.54 -0.95 -1.81
C LEU A 30 34.14 -1.43 -1.44
N TRP A 31 33.92 -1.81 -0.17
CA TRP A 31 32.61 -2.24 0.31
C TRP A 31 31.61 -1.08 0.32
N CYS A 32 32.04 0.11 0.78
CA CYS A 32 31.22 1.31 0.70
C CYS A 32 30.75 1.57 -0.73
N PHE A 33 31.69 1.59 -1.69
CA PHE A 33 31.38 1.78 -3.12
C PHE A 33 30.44 0.69 -3.66
N SER A 34 30.65 -0.57 -3.29
CA SER A 34 29.80 -1.69 -3.73
C SER A 34 28.38 -1.60 -3.17
N ILE A 35 28.22 -1.13 -1.94
CA ILE A 35 26.92 -1.01 -1.28
C ILE A 35 26.14 0.19 -1.81
N ASP A 36 26.84 1.26 -2.19
CA ASP A 36 26.26 2.46 -2.81
C ASP A 36 26.02 2.34 -4.32
N ASP A 37 26.49 1.25 -4.93
CA ASP A 37 26.28 0.99 -6.35
C ASP A 37 24.78 0.76 -6.66
N PRO A 38 24.19 1.49 -7.63
CA PRO A 38 22.77 1.34 -7.97
C PRO A 38 22.37 -0.07 -8.42
N TYR A 39 23.28 -0.81 -9.07
CA TYR A 39 23.01 -2.19 -9.46
C TYR A 39 22.95 -3.11 -8.23
N PHE A 40 23.87 -2.98 -7.28
CA PHE A 40 23.80 -3.70 -6.00
C PHE A 40 22.52 -3.38 -5.23
N ILE A 41 22.12 -2.11 -5.14
CA ILE A 41 20.90 -1.69 -4.43
C ILE A 41 19.66 -2.37 -5.02
N LYS A 42 19.52 -2.36 -6.36
CA LYS A 42 18.42 -3.06 -7.04
C LYS A 42 18.50 -4.57 -6.85
N LEU A 43 19.69 -5.16 -6.98
CA LEU A 43 19.92 -6.59 -6.78
C LEU A 43 19.52 -7.04 -5.37
N HIS A 44 19.93 -6.31 -4.33
CA HIS A 44 19.61 -6.58 -2.93
C HIS A 44 18.11 -6.44 -2.65
N LEU A 45 17.47 -5.39 -3.17
CA LEU A 45 16.04 -5.19 -3.03
C LEU A 45 15.22 -6.28 -3.72
N SER A 46 15.54 -6.60 -4.98
CA SER A 46 14.90 -7.71 -5.71
C SER A 46 15.11 -9.04 -5.01
N HIS A 47 16.29 -9.28 -4.45
CA HIS A 47 16.55 -10.47 -3.65
C HIS A 47 15.68 -10.51 -2.38
N SER A 48 15.54 -9.39 -1.68
CA SER A 48 14.73 -9.26 -0.46
C SER A 48 13.25 -9.53 -0.74
N VAL A 49 12.70 -8.93 -1.81
CA VAL A 49 11.32 -9.18 -2.26
C VAL A 49 11.12 -10.65 -2.64
N LYS A 50 12.02 -11.22 -3.45
CA LYS A 50 11.91 -12.61 -3.93
C LYS A 50 12.01 -13.65 -2.82
N THR A 51 12.88 -13.41 -1.83
CA THR A 51 13.12 -14.34 -0.71
C THR A 51 12.24 -14.06 0.50
N ASN A 52 11.39 -13.04 0.45
CA ASN A 52 10.57 -12.57 1.56
C ASN A 52 11.40 -12.22 2.82
N THR A 53 12.57 -11.62 2.61
CA THR A 53 13.50 -11.19 3.66
C THR A 53 13.55 -9.66 3.76
N ASN A 54 14.13 -9.13 4.84
CA ASN A 54 14.20 -7.68 5.09
C ASN A 54 12.84 -6.97 5.17
N TYR A 55 11.75 -7.70 5.44
CA TYR A 55 10.46 -7.09 5.69
C TYR A 55 10.37 -6.59 7.13
N SER A 56 9.91 -5.36 7.27
CA SER A 56 9.69 -4.68 8.54
C SER A 56 8.24 -4.22 8.63
N LEU A 57 7.67 -4.28 9.84
CA LEU A 57 6.35 -3.73 10.12
C LEU A 57 6.53 -2.35 10.76
N ILE A 58 5.85 -1.35 10.21
CA ILE A 58 5.73 -0.05 10.85
C ILE A 58 4.36 0.07 11.50
N LEU A 59 4.36 0.31 12.81
CA LEU A 59 3.17 0.60 13.60
C LEU A 59 3.11 2.10 13.84
N ARG A 60 2.05 2.72 13.34
CA ARG A 60 1.84 4.15 13.46
C ARG A 60 0.68 4.40 14.40
N ARG A 61 0.92 5.06 15.53
CA ARG A 61 -0.17 5.62 16.34
C ARG A 61 -0.97 6.60 15.49
N TRP A 62 -2.28 6.59 15.67
CA TRP A 62 -3.14 7.61 15.09
C TRP A 62 -2.62 9.03 15.36
N GLY A 63 -2.54 9.82 14.29
CA GLY A 63 -1.88 11.13 14.28
C GLY A 63 -1.91 11.80 12.91
N PRO A 64 -1.21 12.94 12.75
CA PRO A 64 -1.33 13.81 11.57
C PRO A 64 -0.82 13.18 10.27
N ILE A 65 0.18 12.29 10.35
CA ILE A 65 0.84 11.71 9.16
C ILE A 65 0.17 10.41 8.72
N LYS A 66 -0.46 10.32 7.56
CA LYS A 66 -1.05 9.07 7.03
C LYS A 66 -0.10 8.38 6.06
N ILE A 67 -0.15 7.05 6.03
CA ILE A 67 0.59 6.23 5.05
C ILE A 67 -0.30 6.05 3.82
N LEU A 68 0.17 6.52 2.66
CA LEU A 68 -0.49 6.38 1.37
C LEU A 68 -0.22 5.01 0.72
N GLY A 69 0.87 4.36 1.10
CA GLY A 69 1.26 3.03 0.67
C GLY A 69 2.76 2.81 0.78
N SER A 70 3.17 1.54 0.72
CA SER A 70 4.57 1.14 0.59
C SER A 70 4.82 0.51 -0.78
N CYS A 71 6.02 0.72 -1.31
CA CYS A 71 6.46 0.00 -2.51
C CYS A 71 7.98 -0.04 -2.55
N ASN A 72 8.54 -1.23 -2.78
CA ASN A 72 9.96 -1.42 -3.09
C ASN A 72 10.92 -0.66 -2.14
N GLY A 73 10.53 -0.60 -0.87
CA GLY A 73 11.28 -0.02 0.24
C GLY A 73 11.20 1.48 0.41
N LEU A 74 10.30 2.14 -0.30
CA LEU A 74 9.86 3.50 -0.01
C LEU A 74 8.43 3.48 0.56
N LEU A 75 8.15 4.46 1.43
CA LEU A 75 6.82 4.78 1.92
C LEU A 75 6.39 6.12 1.36
N ALA A 76 5.17 6.21 0.83
CA ALA A 76 4.52 7.48 0.54
C ALA A 76 3.67 7.91 1.74
N LEU A 77 3.87 9.13 2.20
CA LEU A 77 3.26 9.69 3.40
C LEU A 77 2.60 11.03 3.09
N ILE A 78 1.55 11.38 3.81
CA ILE A 78 0.89 12.70 3.77
C ILE A 78 0.72 13.23 5.18
N ASP A 79 0.98 14.52 5.42
CA ASP A 79 0.72 15.14 6.72
C ASP A 79 -0.65 15.82 6.81
N ASP A 80 -0.90 16.54 7.91
CA ASP A 80 -2.13 17.27 8.18
C ASP A 80 -2.28 18.56 7.37
N LYS A 81 -1.22 18.98 6.68
CA LYS A 81 -1.20 20.13 5.75
C LYS A 81 -1.26 19.67 4.29
N ASP A 82 -1.64 18.42 4.06
CA ASP A 82 -1.69 17.76 2.75
C ASP A 82 -0.34 17.77 1.99
N ARG A 83 0.79 17.91 2.71
CA ARG A 83 2.11 17.78 2.11
C ARG A 83 2.45 16.31 1.96
N ILE A 84 2.83 15.93 0.75
CA ILE A 84 3.19 14.56 0.42
C ILE A 84 4.71 14.43 0.44
N PHE A 85 5.22 13.33 1.01
CA PHE A 85 6.64 13.03 1.01
C PHE A 85 6.88 11.54 0.88
N LEU A 86 7.98 11.19 0.21
CA LEU A 86 8.52 9.85 0.22
C LEU A 86 9.51 9.72 1.37
N TRP A 87 9.54 8.55 1.99
CA TRP A 87 10.46 8.24 3.08
C TRP A 87 11.03 6.84 2.90
N ASN A 88 12.36 6.74 3.03
CA ASN A 88 13.04 5.46 3.21
C ASN A 88 13.36 5.30 4.71
N PRO A 89 12.66 4.42 5.43
CA PRO A 89 12.88 4.21 6.86
C PRO A 89 14.28 3.71 7.20
N SER A 90 14.85 2.85 6.36
CA SER A 90 16.13 2.19 6.60
C SER A 90 17.30 3.17 6.48
N THR A 91 17.27 4.07 5.48
CA THR A 91 18.28 5.12 5.30
C THR A 91 17.95 6.42 6.04
N ARG A 92 16.73 6.54 6.56
CA ARG A 92 16.18 7.73 7.23
C ARG A 92 16.18 8.98 6.36
N LYS A 93 16.17 8.81 5.04
CA LYS A 93 16.07 9.91 4.07
C LYS A 93 14.63 10.10 3.66
N SER A 94 14.22 11.35 3.49
CA SER A 94 12.89 11.72 2.98
C SER A 94 13.02 12.78 1.90
N GLN A 95 12.00 12.85 1.04
CA GLN A 95 11.88 13.82 -0.03
C GLN A 95 10.44 14.32 -0.06
N VAL A 96 10.25 15.63 0.13
CA VAL A 96 8.93 16.27 -0.04
C VAL A 96 8.64 16.37 -1.54
N LEU A 97 7.42 16.00 -1.92
CA LEU A 97 6.97 16.08 -3.31
C LEU A 97 6.46 17.50 -3.61
N PRO A 98 6.59 17.98 -4.86
CA PRO A 98 5.96 19.23 -5.26
C PRO A 98 4.44 19.16 -5.04
N SER A 99 3.87 20.25 -4.55
CA SER A 99 2.41 20.39 -4.48
C SER A 99 1.83 20.52 -5.88
N THR A 100 0.53 20.28 -6.02
CA THR A 100 -0.19 20.40 -7.27
C THR A 100 -1.61 20.85 -6.97
N GLU A 101 -2.07 21.86 -7.70
CA GLU A 101 -3.40 22.43 -7.53
C GLU A 101 -4.46 21.50 -8.13
N ILE A 102 -5.72 21.73 -7.73
CA ILE A 102 -6.89 21.09 -8.32
C ILE A 102 -7.30 21.95 -9.52
N ASP A 103 -7.38 21.37 -10.71
CA ASP A 103 -7.59 22.13 -11.96
C ASP A 103 -9.06 22.55 -12.16
N PHE A 104 -9.98 22.13 -11.27
CA PHE A 104 -11.37 22.54 -11.31
C PHE A 104 -11.73 23.46 -10.15
N SER A 105 -12.31 24.61 -10.48
CA SER A 105 -12.92 25.55 -9.54
C SER A 105 -14.43 25.54 -9.75
N SER A 106 -15.23 25.28 -8.71
CA SER A 106 -16.67 25.52 -8.81
C SER A 106 -17.18 26.26 -7.58
N THR A 107 -17.90 27.35 -7.84
CA THR A 107 -18.62 28.19 -6.88
C THR A 107 -19.84 27.51 -6.27
N SER A 108 -20.21 26.30 -6.74
CA SER A 108 -21.35 25.51 -6.29
C SER A 108 -20.94 24.22 -5.55
N ILE A 109 -19.67 24.09 -5.15
CA ILE A 109 -19.16 22.98 -4.32
C ILE A 109 -19.61 23.20 -2.87
N SER A 110 -20.44 22.30 -2.34
CA SER A 110 -20.94 22.35 -0.96
C SER A 110 -20.03 21.64 0.06
N SER A 111 -19.10 20.80 -0.39
CA SER A 111 -18.23 19.97 0.46
C SER A 111 -16.81 19.91 -0.07
N ALA A 112 -15.83 19.80 0.84
CA ALA A 112 -14.42 19.68 0.46
C ALA A 112 -14.20 18.46 -0.45
N PRO A 113 -13.40 18.57 -1.53
CA PRO A 113 -13.20 17.49 -2.47
C PRO A 113 -12.51 16.28 -1.81
N SER A 114 -12.95 15.08 -2.18
CA SER A 114 -12.38 13.83 -1.71
C SER A 114 -11.13 13.50 -2.53
N THR A 115 -10.02 13.22 -1.84
CA THR A 115 -8.75 12.88 -2.50
C THR A 115 -8.32 11.45 -2.16
N TYR A 116 -7.81 10.78 -3.18
CA TYR A 116 -7.41 9.37 -3.19
C TYR A 116 -6.00 9.26 -3.72
N TYR A 117 -5.26 8.31 -3.17
CA TYR A 117 -3.87 8.09 -3.57
C TYR A 117 -3.62 6.63 -3.87
N GLY A 118 -2.58 6.35 -4.63
CA GLY A 118 -1.98 5.02 -4.75
C GLY A 118 -0.52 5.16 -5.12
N PHE A 119 0.34 4.42 -4.42
CA PHE A 119 1.78 4.50 -4.58
C PHE A 119 2.34 3.17 -5.09
N GLY A 120 3.17 3.24 -6.13
CA GLY A 120 3.76 2.04 -6.70
C GLY A 120 5.02 2.31 -7.49
N TYR A 121 5.66 1.24 -7.91
CA TYR A 121 6.88 1.25 -8.71
C TYR A 121 6.60 0.54 -10.03
N GLU A 122 6.94 1.22 -11.12
CA GLU A 122 6.82 0.70 -12.47
C GLU A 122 8.21 0.21 -12.92
N PRO A 123 8.38 -1.09 -13.23
CA PRO A 123 9.70 -1.70 -13.43
C PRO A 123 10.32 -1.44 -14.81
N ILE A 124 9.54 -1.19 -15.87
CA ILE A 124 10.07 -1.04 -17.24
C ILE A 124 10.75 0.33 -17.39
N SER A 125 10.03 1.36 -16.99
CA SER A 125 10.50 2.72 -16.86
C SER A 125 11.19 2.99 -15.54
N ASP A 126 11.44 2.00 -14.67
CA ASP A 126 12.23 2.13 -13.42
C ASP A 126 11.94 3.44 -12.66
N ASP A 127 10.66 3.61 -12.33
CA ASP A 127 10.14 4.85 -11.76
C ASP A 127 9.11 4.58 -10.66
N TYR A 128 9.18 5.38 -9.60
CA TYR A 128 8.15 5.41 -8.59
C TYR A 128 7.06 6.39 -9.00
N LYS A 129 5.82 5.91 -9.00
CA LYS A 129 4.66 6.70 -9.37
C LYS A 129 3.71 6.85 -8.19
N LEU A 130 3.17 8.05 -8.03
CA LEU A 130 2.09 8.34 -7.10
C LEU A 130 0.89 8.85 -7.89
N VAL A 131 -0.20 8.09 -7.87
CA VAL A 131 -1.46 8.49 -8.47
C VAL A 131 -2.25 9.28 -7.45
N ARG A 132 -2.78 10.44 -7.84
CA ARG A 132 -3.74 11.24 -7.08
C ARG A 132 -5.03 11.36 -7.89
N MET A 133 -6.15 10.97 -7.30
CA MET A 133 -7.47 11.24 -7.85
C MET A 133 -8.23 12.17 -6.91
N VAL A 134 -8.90 13.17 -7.46
CA VAL A 134 -9.73 14.12 -6.72
C VAL A 134 -11.14 14.05 -7.27
N GLN A 135 -12.14 13.92 -6.40
CA GLN A 135 -13.55 13.90 -6.78
C GLN A 135 -14.33 14.93 -5.97
N SER A 136 -15.23 15.64 -6.63
CA SER A 136 -16.16 16.58 -6.00
C SER A 136 -17.59 16.32 -6.46
N HIS A 137 -18.51 16.30 -5.50
CA HIS A 137 -19.92 16.06 -5.71
C HIS A 137 -20.73 17.35 -5.49
N GLY A 138 -21.61 17.70 -6.42
CA GLY A 138 -22.59 18.77 -6.25
C GLY A 138 -23.79 18.33 -5.41
N ASN A 139 -24.60 19.29 -4.96
CA ASN A 139 -25.75 19.05 -4.06
C ASN A 139 -26.87 18.16 -4.64
N ASN A 140 -26.99 18.04 -5.97
CA ASN A 140 -28.15 17.42 -6.62
C ASN A 140 -27.77 16.29 -7.61
N ASP A 141 -26.67 15.55 -7.39
CA ASP A 141 -26.18 14.47 -8.27
C ASP A 141 -25.85 14.86 -9.75
N GLU A 142 -26.13 16.10 -10.17
CA GLU A 142 -25.89 16.59 -11.55
C GLU A 142 -24.42 16.96 -11.84
N TYR A 143 -23.61 17.19 -10.80
CA TYR A 143 -22.23 17.67 -10.96
C TYR A 143 -21.26 16.69 -10.30
N PHE A 144 -20.50 15.99 -11.14
CA PHE A 144 -19.36 15.18 -10.73
C PHE A 144 -18.12 15.71 -11.44
N HIS A 145 -17.21 16.33 -10.69
CA HIS A 145 -15.90 16.71 -11.20
C HIS A 145 -14.90 15.68 -10.71
N SER A 146 -14.12 15.13 -11.63
CA SER A 146 -13.01 14.28 -11.31
C SER A 146 -11.74 14.78 -11.97
N GLU A 147 -10.63 14.60 -11.27
CA GLU A 147 -9.29 14.82 -11.79
C GLU A 147 -8.44 13.62 -11.39
N ALA A 148 -7.57 13.19 -12.30
CA ALA A 148 -6.51 12.26 -11.97
C ALA A 148 -5.17 12.82 -12.45
N LYS A 149 -4.16 12.77 -11.58
CA LYS A 149 -2.78 13.14 -11.87
C LYS A 149 -1.84 12.04 -11.40
N VAL A 150 -0.74 11.87 -12.13
CA VAL A 150 0.34 10.95 -11.78
C VAL A 150 1.60 11.76 -11.55
N TYR A 151 2.21 11.57 -10.39
CA TYR A 151 3.55 12.04 -10.10
C TYR A 151 4.56 10.96 -10.50
N SER A 152 5.66 11.38 -11.12
CA SER A 152 6.82 10.55 -11.44
C SER A 152 8.01 11.01 -10.60
N LEU A 153 8.61 10.10 -9.82
CA LEU A 153 9.78 10.43 -9.01
C LEU A 153 10.99 10.77 -9.87
N ARG A 154 11.16 10.05 -10.98
CA ARG A 154 12.24 10.27 -11.95
C ARG A 154 12.23 11.69 -12.52
N SER A 155 11.06 12.15 -12.96
CA SER A 155 10.91 13.49 -13.56
C SER A 155 10.63 14.59 -12.52
N ASN A 156 10.34 14.19 -11.28
CA ASN A 156 9.97 15.08 -10.18
C ASN A 156 8.81 16.03 -10.53
N CYS A 157 7.83 15.54 -11.31
CA CYS A 157 6.70 16.36 -11.74
C CYS A 157 5.37 15.59 -11.71
N TRP A 158 4.29 16.35 -11.52
CA TRP A 158 2.92 15.88 -11.72
C TRP A 158 2.51 16.06 -13.18
N ARG A 159 1.78 15.08 -13.72
CA ARG A 159 1.12 15.17 -15.02
C ARG A 159 -0.34 14.76 -14.90
N ARG A 160 -1.23 15.48 -15.58
CA ARG A 160 -2.65 15.13 -15.70
C ARG A 160 -2.83 13.90 -16.60
N ILE A 161 -3.71 13.00 -16.19
CA ILE A 161 -4.16 11.85 -16.97
C ILE A 161 -5.66 11.96 -17.24
N LYS A 162 -6.22 10.98 -17.95
CA LYS A 162 -7.65 10.96 -18.29
C LYS A 162 -8.50 10.94 -17.01
N ASP A 163 -9.55 11.75 -17.01
CA ASP A 163 -10.52 11.82 -15.94
C ASP A 163 -11.20 10.46 -15.72
N VAL A 164 -11.62 10.22 -14.47
CA VAL A 164 -12.19 8.94 -14.06
C VAL A 164 -13.71 8.95 -14.17
N CYS A 165 -14.27 7.86 -14.71
CA CYS A 165 -15.72 7.67 -14.88
C CYS A 165 -16.29 6.66 -13.87
N PHE A 166 -15.84 6.74 -12.61
CA PHE A 166 -16.31 5.92 -11.50
C PHE A 166 -16.28 6.73 -10.22
N TYR A 167 -17.06 6.30 -9.24
CA TYR A 167 -17.29 7.03 -7.99
C TYR A 167 -16.57 6.34 -6.85
N LEU A 168 -15.79 7.12 -6.11
CA LEU A 168 -15.18 6.69 -4.87
C LEU A 168 -16.02 7.30 -3.73
N LYS A 169 -16.80 6.48 -3.03
CA LYS A 169 -17.69 6.98 -1.96
C LYS A 169 -17.02 7.12 -0.61
N PHE A 170 -15.78 6.66 -0.48
CA PHE A 170 -15.09 6.57 0.80
C PHE A 170 -14.02 7.64 0.90
N ASN A 171 -14.02 8.48 1.93
CA ASN A 171 -13.00 9.53 2.02
C ASN A 171 -11.61 8.95 2.31
N ARG A 172 -10.62 9.33 1.50
CA ARG A 172 -9.19 9.03 1.70
C ARG A 172 -8.85 7.54 1.69
N GLU A 173 -9.45 6.78 0.78
CA GLU A 173 -9.00 5.40 0.53
C GLU A 173 -7.73 5.39 -0.32
N PHE A 174 -6.78 4.56 0.10
CA PHE A 174 -5.49 4.39 -0.56
C PHE A 174 -5.51 3.12 -1.40
N GLY A 175 -4.94 3.21 -2.59
CA GLY A 175 -4.87 2.12 -3.54
C GLY A 175 -3.80 1.13 -3.12
N PHE A 176 -4.09 -0.15 -3.30
CA PHE A 176 -3.13 -1.21 -3.06
C PHE A 176 -2.49 -1.65 -4.37
N LEU A 177 -1.20 -1.98 -4.35
CA LEU A 177 -0.45 -2.40 -5.53
C LEU A 177 -0.51 -3.92 -5.68
N ALA A 178 -0.97 -4.40 -6.84
CA ALA A 178 -0.89 -5.80 -7.23
C ALA A 178 -0.64 -5.93 -8.73
N ASN A 179 0.26 -6.82 -9.14
CA ASN A 179 0.57 -7.08 -10.55
C ASN A 179 0.83 -5.79 -11.38
N ASN A 180 1.67 -4.89 -10.88
CA ASN A 180 2.00 -3.61 -11.51
C ASN A 180 0.82 -2.65 -11.73
N ALA A 181 -0.31 -2.88 -11.07
CA ALA A 181 -1.47 -2.01 -11.10
C ALA A 181 -1.91 -1.61 -9.69
N LEU A 182 -2.40 -0.38 -9.54
CA LEU A 182 -2.98 0.12 -8.29
C LEU A 182 -4.48 -0.10 -8.30
N HIS A 183 -5.05 -0.59 -7.20
CA HIS A 183 -6.44 -1.00 -7.15
C HIS A 183 -7.25 -0.23 -6.11
N TRP A 184 -8.49 0.10 -6.47
CA TRP A 184 -9.47 0.74 -5.59
C TRP A 184 -10.84 0.09 -5.73
N MET A 185 -11.58 0.09 -4.62
CA MET A 185 -13.00 -0.25 -4.61
C MET A 185 -13.81 0.99 -5.01
N VAL A 186 -14.63 0.84 -6.05
CA VAL A 186 -15.37 1.95 -6.69
C VAL A 186 -16.82 1.58 -6.96
N PHE A 187 -17.63 2.57 -7.31
CA PHE A 187 -19.02 2.41 -7.72
C PHE A 187 -19.19 2.94 -9.14
N LYS A 188 -20.02 2.30 -9.95
CA LYS A 188 -20.28 2.73 -11.33
C LYS A 188 -21.19 3.96 -11.42
N THR A 189 -22.09 4.12 -10.45
CA THR A 189 -22.98 5.28 -10.34
C THR A 189 -23.07 5.76 -8.88
N PRO A 190 -23.45 7.03 -8.63
CA PRO A 190 -23.59 7.56 -7.27
C PRO A 190 -24.60 6.78 -6.43
N GLN A 191 -25.67 6.28 -7.04
CA GLN A 191 -26.77 5.59 -6.36
C GLN A 191 -26.55 4.07 -6.23
N SER A 192 -25.54 3.51 -6.90
CA SER A 192 -25.28 2.07 -6.85
C SER A 192 -24.64 1.65 -5.53
N ASP A 193 -25.13 0.58 -4.91
CA ASP A 193 -24.46 -0.09 -3.79
C ASP A 193 -23.51 -1.21 -4.24
N ASN A 194 -23.49 -1.51 -5.55
CA ASN A 194 -22.64 -2.56 -6.09
C ASN A 194 -21.21 -2.05 -6.19
N ARG A 195 -20.34 -2.64 -5.38
CA ARG A 195 -18.91 -2.37 -5.41
C ARG A 195 -18.29 -2.98 -6.67
N ASN A 196 -17.28 -2.32 -7.20
CA ASN A 196 -16.49 -2.78 -8.33
C ASN A 196 -15.02 -2.59 -7.99
N LEU A 197 -14.15 -3.36 -8.62
CA LEU A 197 -12.71 -3.19 -8.50
C LEU A 197 -12.19 -2.51 -9.77
N VAL A 198 -11.45 -1.42 -9.62
CA VAL A 198 -10.71 -0.80 -10.72
C VAL A 198 -9.23 -0.93 -10.45
N GLY A 199 -8.47 -1.31 -11.48
CA GLY A 199 -7.01 -1.29 -11.50
C GLY A 199 -6.50 -0.18 -12.41
N PHE A 200 -5.50 0.57 -11.97
CA PHE A 200 -4.73 1.51 -12.78
C PHE A 200 -3.38 0.87 -13.10
N ASP A 201 -3.15 0.52 -14.35
CA ASP A 201 -1.88 -0.05 -14.80
C ASP A 201 -0.79 1.04 -14.78
N LEU A 202 0.30 0.84 -14.03
CA LEU A 202 1.35 1.85 -13.90
C LEU A 202 2.16 2.05 -15.19
N GLY A 203 2.22 1.03 -16.05
CA GLY A 203 2.97 1.06 -17.31
C GLY A 203 2.18 1.80 -18.39
N SER A 204 0.95 1.37 -18.66
CA SER A 204 0.10 2.00 -19.68
C SER A 204 -0.62 3.25 -19.18
N GLU A 205 -0.70 3.46 -17.87
CA GLU A 205 -1.44 4.55 -17.22
C GLU A 205 -2.94 4.58 -17.57
N GLU A 206 -3.55 3.39 -17.62
CA GLU A 206 -4.96 3.21 -17.94
C GLU A 206 -5.73 2.56 -16.79
N PHE A 207 -6.95 3.03 -16.56
CA PHE A 207 -7.90 2.38 -15.65
C PHE A 207 -8.64 1.25 -16.36
N ARG A 208 -8.72 0.09 -15.72
CA ARG A 208 -9.46 -1.08 -16.17
C ARG A 208 -10.25 -1.68 -15.03
N PHE A 209 -11.50 -2.04 -15.27
CA PHE A 209 -12.28 -2.80 -14.30
C PHE A 209 -11.74 -4.21 -14.21
N VAL A 210 -11.65 -4.72 -12.98
CA VAL A 210 -11.27 -6.09 -12.68
C VAL A 210 -12.52 -6.79 -12.18
N GLU A 211 -12.86 -7.91 -12.80
CA GLU A 211 -14.05 -8.66 -12.42
C GLU A 211 -13.87 -9.26 -11.02
N LEU A 212 -14.77 -8.85 -10.14
CA LEU A 212 -14.94 -9.47 -8.83
C LEU A 212 -15.76 -10.76 -9.00
N PRO A 213 -15.55 -11.73 -8.12
CA PRO A 213 -16.38 -12.92 -8.16
C PRO A 213 -17.77 -12.63 -7.58
N ASP A 214 -18.78 -13.38 -8.02
CA ASP A 214 -20.19 -13.04 -7.83
C ASP A 214 -20.61 -12.93 -6.35
N PHE A 215 -19.98 -13.70 -5.47
CA PHE A 215 -20.24 -13.74 -4.02
C PHE A 215 -19.54 -12.61 -3.23
N CYS A 216 -18.59 -11.86 -3.82
CA CYS A 216 -17.97 -10.71 -3.14
C CYS A 216 -18.91 -9.50 -3.06
N LEU A 217 -20.07 -9.59 -3.72
CA LEU A 217 -21.06 -8.53 -3.87
C LEU A 217 -22.35 -8.80 -3.12
N ASP A 218 -22.48 -9.96 -2.46
CA ASP A 218 -23.65 -10.23 -1.66
C ASP A 218 -23.65 -9.29 -0.47
N LYS A 219 -24.72 -8.49 -0.46
CA LYS A 219 -25.15 -7.59 0.59
C LYS A 219 -24.67 -8.08 1.94
N LEU A 220 -24.17 -7.17 2.78
CA LEU A 220 -24.11 -7.35 4.23
C LEU A 220 -25.53 -7.68 4.70
N PHE A 221 -25.93 -8.95 4.60
CA PHE A 221 -27.06 -9.48 5.30
C PHE A 221 -26.62 -9.42 6.75
N TRP A 222 -27.17 -8.44 7.47
CA TRP A 222 -27.19 -8.41 8.92
C TRP A 222 -28.04 -9.59 9.43
N GLU A 223 -27.71 -10.81 9.03
CA GLU A 223 -28.18 -12.01 9.72
C GLU A 223 -27.43 -12.05 11.04
N ILE A 224 -28.22 -11.94 12.09
CA ILE A 224 -27.89 -11.47 13.44
C ILE A 224 -26.83 -12.32 14.19
N ASN A 225 -26.21 -13.33 13.59
CA ASN A 225 -25.54 -14.36 14.39
C ASN A 225 -24.10 -14.78 14.02
N ASN A 226 -23.42 -14.25 13.00
CA ASN A 226 -21.96 -14.49 12.80
C ASN A 226 -21.33 -13.51 11.79
N VAL A 227 -20.27 -12.79 12.18
CA VAL A 227 -19.43 -12.04 11.22
C VAL A 227 -18.39 -13.00 10.67
N VAL A 228 -18.58 -13.44 9.43
CA VAL A 228 -17.61 -14.28 8.72
C VAL A 228 -16.61 -13.37 8.01
N VAL A 229 -15.33 -13.58 8.28
CA VAL A 229 -14.26 -12.95 7.50
C VAL A 229 -13.78 -13.96 6.46
N ASP A 230 -14.05 -13.68 5.20
CA ASP A 230 -13.57 -14.44 4.06
C ASP A 230 -12.42 -13.71 3.37
N VAL A 231 -11.31 -14.41 3.13
CA VAL A 231 -10.20 -13.92 2.31
C VAL A 231 -10.16 -14.70 1.00
N TRP A 232 -10.30 -13.95 -0.08
CA TRP A 232 -10.29 -14.45 -1.44
C TRP A 232 -8.97 -14.10 -2.12
N ILE A 233 -8.44 -15.04 -2.91
CA ILE A 233 -7.18 -14.88 -3.64
C ILE A 233 -7.46 -15.07 -5.12
N MET A 234 -7.09 -14.08 -5.92
CA MET A 234 -7.05 -14.16 -7.38
C MET A 234 -5.77 -14.90 -7.79
N LYS A 235 -5.89 -16.13 -8.30
CA LYS A 235 -4.73 -16.94 -8.70
C LYS A 235 -4.08 -16.47 -10.00
N GLU A 236 -4.90 -15.99 -10.92
CA GLU A 236 -4.46 -15.43 -12.19
C GLU A 236 -5.00 -14.02 -12.31
N TYR A 237 -4.10 -13.05 -12.45
CA TYR A 237 -4.50 -11.65 -12.39
C TYR A 237 -5.50 -11.28 -13.49
N GLY A 238 -6.62 -10.66 -13.11
CA GLY A 238 -7.68 -10.24 -14.01
C GLY A 238 -8.65 -11.35 -14.44
N VAL A 239 -8.43 -12.61 -14.05
CA VAL A 239 -9.27 -13.75 -14.46
C VAL A 239 -10.31 -14.05 -13.38
N LYS A 240 -11.60 -13.78 -13.66
CA LYS A 240 -12.71 -13.97 -12.72
C LYS A 240 -12.79 -15.40 -12.16
N GLN A 241 -12.58 -16.40 -13.01
CA GLN A 241 -12.68 -17.81 -12.62
C GLN A 241 -11.50 -18.26 -11.72
N SER A 242 -10.46 -17.45 -11.58
CA SER A 242 -9.28 -17.77 -10.77
C SER A 242 -9.41 -17.38 -9.30
N TRP A 243 -10.49 -16.68 -8.93
CA TRP A 243 -10.77 -16.33 -7.54
C TRP A 243 -11.11 -17.57 -6.72
N ILE A 244 -10.34 -17.81 -5.66
CA ILE A 244 -10.60 -18.91 -4.72
C ILE A 244 -10.76 -18.40 -3.29
N LYS A 245 -11.67 -19.00 -2.52
CA LYS A 245 -11.79 -18.74 -1.08
C LYS A 245 -10.64 -19.47 -0.41
N SER A 246 -9.67 -18.73 0.10
CA SER A 246 -8.50 -19.35 0.70
C SER A 246 -8.62 -19.50 2.21
N ILE A 247 -9.23 -18.52 2.87
CA ILE A 247 -9.29 -18.43 4.33
C ILE A 247 -10.69 -17.97 4.72
N SER A 248 -11.24 -18.56 5.78
CA SER A 248 -12.54 -18.20 6.35
C SER A 248 -12.52 -18.44 7.86
N TRP A 249 -13.03 -17.50 8.64
CA TRP A 249 -13.25 -17.67 10.08
C TRP A 249 -14.39 -16.79 10.60
N ASN A 250 -14.89 -17.14 11.79
CA ASN A 250 -15.89 -16.34 12.51
C ASN A 250 -15.20 -15.35 13.45
N GLU A 251 -15.54 -14.08 13.33
CA GLU A 251 -15.05 -13.02 14.19
C GLU A 251 -16.03 -12.78 15.36
N PRO A 252 -15.57 -12.78 16.63
CA PRO A 252 -16.47 -12.71 17.78
C PRO A 252 -17.21 -11.36 17.92
N HIS A 253 -18.46 -11.45 18.41
CA HIS A 253 -19.57 -10.47 18.37
C HIS A 253 -19.40 -9.10 19.05
N ASN A 254 -18.26 -8.77 19.64
CA ASN A 254 -18.19 -7.62 20.56
C ASN A 254 -18.05 -6.25 19.87
N ILE A 255 -18.18 -6.16 18.55
CA ILE A 255 -17.93 -4.93 17.80
C ILE A 255 -19.03 -4.72 16.75
N SER A 256 -19.72 -3.58 16.84
CA SER A 256 -20.78 -3.12 15.93
C SER A 256 -20.30 -2.72 14.52
N ASP A 257 -19.03 -2.98 14.20
CA ASP A 257 -18.34 -2.45 13.03
C ASP A 257 -17.90 -3.59 12.11
N THR A 258 -17.90 -3.35 10.79
CA THR A 258 -17.42 -4.34 9.83
C THR A 258 -15.89 -4.48 9.93
N PRO A 259 -15.37 -5.67 10.23
CA PRO A 259 -13.93 -5.90 10.26
C PRO A 259 -13.35 -5.88 8.85
N VAL A 260 -12.16 -5.31 8.72
CA VAL A 260 -11.31 -5.42 7.53
C VAL A 260 -10.07 -6.21 7.95
N ALA A 261 -9.89 -7.39 7.36
CA ALA A 261 -8.70 -8.19 7.54
C ALA A 261 -7.68 -7.89 6.44
N VAL A 262 -6.51 -7.41 6.84
CA VAL A 262 -5.39 -7.15 5.94
C VAL A 262 -4.31 -8.21 6.20
N PRO A 263 -4.01 -9.09 5.23
CA PRO A 263 -2.89 -10.02 5.36
C PRO A 263 -1.58 -9.22 5.37
N LEU A 264 -0.70 -9.53 6.33
CA LEU A 264 0.58 -8.84 6.50
C LEU A 264 1.76 -9.73 6.15
N ALA A 265 1.84 -10.94 6.69
CA ALA A 265 3.02 -11.78 6.51
C ALA A 265 2.71 -13.25 6.73
N PHE A 266 3.52 -14.13 6.13
CA PHE A 266 3.55 -15.54 6.49
C PHE A 266 4.51 -15.77 7.66
N SER A 267 4.25 -16.81 8.46
CA SER A 267 5.22 -17.33 9.41
C SER A 267 6.47 -17.85 8.69
N LYS A 268 7.59 -17.99 9.41
CA LYS A 268 8.87 -18.46 8.82
C LYS A 268 8.77 -19.81 8.10
N ASN A 269 7.90 -20.70 8.59
CA ASN A 269 7.62 -22.01 8.02
C ASN A 269 6.42 -22.02 7.05
N GLY A 270 5.82 -20.86 6.77
CA GLY A 270 4.76 -20.69 5.78
C GLY A 270 3.40 -21.27 6.17
N ASN A 271 3.23 -21.79 7.38
CA ASN A 271 1.99 -22.46 7.81
C ASN A 271 0.97 -21.55 8.49
N LYS A 272 1.35 -20.32 8.86
CA LYS A 272 0.45 -19.32 9.45
C LYS A 272 0.52 -18.01 8.67
N VAL A 273 -0.59 -17.28 8.65
CA VAL A 273 -0.69 -15.92 8.07
C VAL A 273 -1.04 -14.94 9.18
N LEU A 274 -0.24 -13.88 9.31
CA LEU A 274 -0.49 -12.77 10.23
C LEU A 274 -1.45 -11.82 9.56
N PHE A 275 -2.58 -11.56 10.21
CA PHE A 275 -3.54 -10.55 9.80
C PHE A 275 -3.53 -9.39 10.77
N ASN A 276 -3.70 -8.18 10.23
CA ASN A 276 -4.26 -7.08 10.99
C ASN A 276 -5.77 -7.06 10.78
N ILE A 277 -6.52 -7.12 11.87
CA ILE A 277 -7.96 -6.88 11.87
C ILE A 277 -8.18 -5.46 12.35
N ALA A 278 -8.63 -4.60 11.43
CA ALA A 278 -9.01 -3.22 11.71
C ALA A 278 -10.52 -3.08 11.61
N TYR A 279 -11.12 -2.31 12.53
CA TYR A 279 -12.56 -2.05 12.55
C TYR A 279 -12.84 -0.64 12.04
N LYS A 280 -13.70 -0.50 11.02
CA LYS A 280 -14.11 0.81 10.48
C LYS A 280 -15.42 1.25 11.14
N TRP A 281 -15.39 2.31 11.94
CA TRP A 281 -16.60 3.00 12.42
C TRP A 281 -16.98 4.14 11.47
N CYS A 282 -18.25 4.15 11.01
CA CYS A 282 -18.88 5.21 10.22
C CYS A 282 -17.98 5.83 9.13
N ASN A 283 -17.26 5.01 8.36
CA ASN A 283 -16.36 5.41 7.26
C ASN A 283 -15.28 6.47 7.61
N LEU A 284 -15.09 6.81 8.89
CA LEU A 284 -14.30 7.98 9.30
C LEU A 284 -13.30 7.65 10.42
N VAL A 285 -13.53 6.62 11.23
CA VAL A 285 -12.67 6.30 12.38
C VAL A 285 -12.31 4.81 12.42
N LYS A 286 -11.01 4.45 12.32
CA LYS A 286 -10.59 3.08 12.65
C LYS A 286 -10.55 2.95 14.17
N ARG A 287 -11.31 2.01 14.72
CA ARG A 287 -11.37 1.75 16.15
C ARG A 287 -10.50 0.54 16.47
N GLY A 288 -9.23 0.79 16.78
CA GLY A 288 -8.30 -0.26 17.19
C GLY A 288 -7.92 -1.21 16.06
N GLY A 289 -6.68 -1.70 16.14
CA GLY A 289 -6.20 -2.81 15.33
C GLY A 289 -5.83 -3.94 16.27
N LYS A 290 -6.09 -5.18 15.88
CA LYS A 290 -5.49 -6.35 16.54
C LYS A 290 -4.76 -7.21 15.53
N PHE A 291 -3.79 -7.95 16.03
CA PHE A 291 -3.09 -8.94 15.24
C PHE A 291 -3.66 -10.32 15.54
N VAL A 292 -3.83 -11.12 14.49
CA VAL A 292 -4.19 -12.53 14.64
C VAL A 292 -3.31 -13.39 13.75
N TRP A 293 -2.91 -14.56 14.24
CA TRP A 293 -2.39 -15.63 13.40
C TRP A 293 -3.53 -16.51 12.94
N TYR A 294 -3.64 -16.71 11.64
CA TYR A 294 -4.45 -17.77 11.05
C TYR A 294 -3.56 -18.96 10.70
N ASP A 295 -3.79 -20.12 11.30
CA ASP A 295 -3.08 -21.35 10.97
C ASP A 295 -3.74 -22.06 9.78
N LEU A 296 -3.00 -22.21 8.68
CA LEU A 296 -3.53 -22.75 7.42
C LEU A 296 -3.91 -24.24 7.50
N GLY A 297 -3.26 -25.01 8.38
CA GLY A 297 -3.52 -26.44 8.53
C GLY A 297 -4.72 -26.71 9.42
N SER A 298 -4.69 -26.16 10.64
CA SER A 298 -5.75 -26.35 11.64
C SER A 298 -6.96 -25.43 11.45
N ARG A 299 -6.84 -24.39 10.62
CA ARG A 299 -7.85 -23.34 10.38
C ARG A 299 -8.26 -22.60 11.65
N ARG A 300 -7.33 -22.47 12.60
CA ARG A 300 -7.54 -21.79 13.88
C ARG A 300 -6.99 -20.37 13.84
N VAL A 301 -7.67 -19.50 14.59
CA VAL A 301 -7.25 -18.10 14.78
C VAL A 301 -6.71 -17.94 16.19
N GLU A 302 -5.52 -17.35 16.30
CA GLU A 302 -4.85 -17.06 17.57
C GLU A 302 -4.63 -15.56 17.68
N ASN A 303 -5.09 -14.93 18.76
CA ASN A 303 -4.82 -13.50 19.00
C ASN A 303 -3.34 -13.29 19.32
N VAL A 304 -2.75 -12.25 18.75
CA VAL A 304 -1.36 -11.86 18.96
C VAL A 304 -1.32 -10.57 19.78
N GLY A 305 -0.94 -10.69 21.05
CA GLY A 305 -0.68 -9.55 21.92
C GLY A 305 0.75 -9.05 21.73
N ILE A 306 0.90 -7.78 21.35
CA ILE A 306 2.19 -7.07 21.39
C ILE A 306 2.12 -6.11 22.57
N ARG A 307 3.08 -6.19 23.49
CA ARG A 307 3.14 -5.28 24.65
C ARG A 307 3.42 -3.85 24.17
N ASP A 308 2.86 -2.89 24.89
CA ASP A 308 3.13 -1.45 24.72
C ASP A 308 2.77 -0.86 23.35
N ILE A 309 1.94 -1.55 22.55
CA ILE A 309 1.38 -0.95 21.33
C ILE A 309 0.26 0.04 21.67
N PRO A 310 0.09 1.11 20.88
CA PRO A 310 -1.05 1.99 21.02
C PRO A 310 -2.38 1.24 20.89
N THR A 311 -3.43 1.72 21.56
CA THR A 311 -4.79 1.15 21.45
C THR A 311 -5.38 1.32 20.05
N SER A 312 -4.93 2.32 19.29
CA SER A 312 -5.29 2.53 17.89
C SER A 312 -4.05 2.87 17.06
N PHE A 313 -3.85 2.10 16.00
CA PHE A 313 -2.71 2.22 15.11
C PHE A 313 -3.08 1.84 13.68
N ASP A 314 -2.34 2.40 12.73
CA ASP A 314 -2.21 1.85 11.39
C ASP A 314 -0.96 0.98 11.32
N VAL A 315 -1.00 -0.02 10.46
CA VAL A 315 0.15 -0.89 10.19
C VAL A 315 0.40 -0.90 8.69
N GLU A 316 1.67 -0.87 8.33
CA GLU A 316 2.13 -1.09 6.96
C GLU A 316 3.31 -2.06 7.01
N LEU A 317 3.32 -3.03 6.10
CA LEU A 317 4.47 -3.89 5.86
C LEU A 317 5.31 -3.26 4.75
N TYR A 318 6.61 -3.06 4.97
CA TYR A 318 7.51 -2.55 3.94
C TYR A 318 8.80 -3.36 3.89
N VAL A 319 9.50 -3.28 2.77
CA VAL A 319 10.82 -3.91 2.60
C VAL A 319 11.89 -2.90 2.98
N ASP A 320 12.77 -3.23 3.92
CA ASP A 320 13.94 -2.40 4.17
C ASP A 320 14.79 -2.30 2.89
N SER A 321 15.28 -1.10 2.58
CA SER A 321 16.02 -0.89 1.34
C SER A 321 17.10 0.19 1.43
N LEU A 322 18.06 0.09 0.51
CA LEU A 322 19.06 1.13 0.26
C LEU A 322 18.63 2.12 -0.83
N VAL A 323 17.36 2.07 -1.29
CA VAL A 323 16.87 2.92 -2.39
C VAL A 323 17.10 4.39 -2.03
N PRO A 324 17.85 5.14 -2.86
CA PRO A 324 18.14 6.54 -2.58
C PRO A 324 16.91 7.40 -2.84
N LEU A 325 16.74 8.44 -2.03
CA LEU A 325 15.86 9.57 -2.31
C LEU A 325 16.75 10.79 -2.57
N ASN A 326 16.45 11.55 -3.62
CA ASN A 326 17.24 12.73 -3.97
C ASN A 326 17.06 13.78 -2.87
N SER A 327 18.14 14.11 -2.16
CA SER A 327 18.14 15.18 -1.16
C SER A 327 18.32 16.57 -1.78
N ASN A 328 18.45 16.64 -3.11
CA ASN A 328 18.69 17.87 -3.84
C ASN A 328 17.35 18.48 -4.30
N ALA A 329 16.59 19.01 -3.35
CA ALA A 329 15.72 20.14 -3.67
C ALA A 329 16.60 21.40 -3.63
N PRO A 330 16.51 22.32 -4.61
CA PRO A 330 17.21 23.59 -4.53
C PRO A 330 16.76 24.35 -3.27
N GLN A 331 17.74 24.92 -2.55
CA GLN A 331 17.49 25.84 -1.44
C GLN A 331 16.78 27.11 -1.91
#